data_AF-A0A9P1K1M0-F1
#
_entry.id   AF-A0A9P1K1M0-F1
#
_cell.length_a   1.000
_cell.length_b   1.000
_cell.length_c   1.000
_cell.angle_alpha   90.00
_cell.angle_beta   90.00
_cell.angle_gamma   90.00
#
_symmetry.space_group_name_H-M   'P 1'
#
loop_
_entity.id
_entity.type
_entity.pdbx_description
1 polymer ?
#
loop_
_entity_poly.entity_id
_entity_poly.type
_entity_poly.pdbx_seq_one_letter_code
_entity_poly.pdbx_strand_id
1 'polypeptide(L)'
;MPIQRSATVKKHAWAALLFLALLNPATAAIRLVPHEVASQAIWKLGSPSASFKEPFDVSIWVDRMTEFSPSTASRQTANSFALAEIAKLRASVADEQGINAFRIHSRRDEAVKILVRFASSPVRAERLDATISLANVVDNTTLCYVLSRLAKTDNIDVNGRFNLLQVVRGVSTYAFQENEVWILQTNLKIEKELNEQKDIALTRQLISEIEQILSSRWRGREQSLANFNKTMYDKCGAELRAVGIQ
;
A
#
# COMPACT_ATOMS: atom_id res chain seq x y z
N MET A 1 10.46 -23.82 62.12
CA MET A 1 10.47 -22.43 62.63
C MET A 1 11.94 -22.04 62.81
N PRO A 2 12.41 -20.89 62.28
CA PRO A 2 11.78 -19.58 62.41
C PRO A 2 11.48 -18.87 61.08
N ILE A 3 10.66 -17.83 61.24
CA ILE A 3 10.17 -16.86 60.27
C ILE A 3 11.16 -15.70 60.23
N GLN A 4 11.53 -15.21 59.04
CA GLN A 4 11.96 -13.81 58.87
C GLN A 4 11.29 -13.18 57.65
N ARG A 5 10.70 -12.01 57.89
CA ARG A 5 10.02 -11.13 56.94
C ARG A 5 10.99 -10.08 56.38
N SER A 6 10.78 -9.77 55.10
CA SER A 6 10.76 -8.43 54.46
C SER A 6 11.96 -7.48 54.54
N ALA A 7 12.50 -7.12 53.36
CA ALA A 7 12.66 -5.73 52.89
C ALA A 7 13.07 -5.73 51.38
N THR A 8 12.19 -5.36 50.44
CA THR A 8 12.05 -4.04 49.76
C THR A 8 13.18 -3.54 48.85
N VAL A 9 12.78 -3.31 47.57
CA VAL A 9 13.05 -2.15 46.67
C VAL A 9 14.00 -2.35 45.47
N LYS A 10 13.36 -2.36 44.28
CA LYS A 10 13.56 -1.63 42.99
C LYS A 10 15.01 -1.48 42.45
N LYS A 11 15.31 -1.70 41.15
CA LYS A 11 14.76 -1.06 39.92
C LYS A 11 15.21 -1.87 38.66
N HIS A 12 14.28 -2.24 37.76
CA HIS A 12 14.00 -1.68 36.41
C HIS A 12 14.99 -2.14 35.32
N ALA A 13 14.63 -2.41 34.05
CA ALA A 13 13.43 -2.56 33.22
C ALA A 13 14.02 -2.86 31.80
N TRP A 14 13.42 -3.58 30.84
CA TRP A 14 12.15 -3.34 30.15
C TRP A 14 11.82 -4.56 29.27
N ALA A 15 10.59 -5.02 29.38
CA ALA A 15 9.90 -5.85 28.40
C ALA A 15 8.51 -5.24 28.18
N ALA A 16 8.02 -5.36 26.94
CA ALA A 16 6.63 -5.17 26.50
C ALA A 16 6.03 -3.75 26.60
N LEU A 17 5.72 -3.17 25.44
CA LEU A 17 4.73 -2.09 25.30
C LEU A 17 3.88 -2.32 24.05
N LEU A 18 2.67 -2.81 24.28
CA LEU A 18 1.51 -2.73 23.41
C LEU A 18 0.31 -2.47 24.34
N PHE A 19 -0.61 -1.60 23.89
CA PHE A 19 -1.91 -1.23 24.49
C PHE A 19 -1.93 -0.28 25.70
N LEU A 20 -2.29 1.00 25.43
CA LEU A 20 -3.53 1.66 25.91
C LEU A 20 -3.36 3.19 25.79
N ALA A 21 -4.07 3.79 24.83
CA ALA A 21 -4.32 5.23 24.80
C ALA A 21 -5.78 5.46 24.40
N LEU A 22 -6.69 5.19 25.34
CA LEU A 22 -7.99 5.86 25.46
C LEU A 22 -8.24 6.13 26.94
N LEU A 23 -8.86 7.29 27.20
CA LEU A 23 -9.29 7.88 28.48
C LEU A 23 -8.37 8.97 29.08
N ASN A 24 -8.49 10.19 28.55
CA ASN A 24 -8.66 11.36 29.42
C ASN A 24 -9.46 12.49 28.69
N PRO A 25 -10.67 12.86 29.14
CA PRO A 25 -11.47 13.93 28.55
C PRO A 25 -11.41 15.18 29.44
N ALA A 26 -10.42 16.05 29.27
CA ALA A 26 -10.46 17.45 29.73
C ALA A 26 -9.13 18.17 29.45
N THR A 27 -8.94 18.71 28.25
CA THR A 27 -8.48 20.09 28.04
C THR A 27 -8.53 20.40 26.55
N ALA A 28 -9.42 21.32 26.21
CA ALA A 28 -9.58 21.89 24.89
C ALA A 28 -8.39 22.81 24.56
N ALA A 29 -7.67 22.49 23.49
CA ALA A 29 -7.05 23.43 22.56
C ALA A 29 -6.43 22.62 21.41
N ILE A 30 -7.27 21.98 20.59
CA ILE A 30 -6.84 21.37 19.34
C ILE A 30 -6.51 22.52 18.38
N ARG A 31 -5.26 22.97 18.40
CA ARG A 31 -4.68 23.64 17.22
C ARG A 31 -4.69 22.61 16.10
N LEU A 32 -5.45 22.92 15.05
CA LEU A 32 -5.39 22.27 13.75
C LEU A 32 -3.93 22.14 13.33
N VAL A 33 -3.38 20.93 13.42
CA VAL A 33 -2.11 20.60 12.77
C VAL A 33 -2.41 20.47 11.27
N PRO A 34 -1.73 21.22 10.40
CA PRO A 34 -1.96 21.16 8.96
C PRO A 34 -1.72 19.75 8.38
N HIS A 35 -2.35 19.54 7.24
CA HIS A 35 -2.64 18.30 6.49
C HIS A 35 -1.42 17.41 6.11
N GLU A 36 -0.18 17.78 6.42
CA GLU A 36 1.05 17.15 5.88
C GLU A 36 1.70 16.07 6.77
N VAL A 37 1.50 16.09 8.10
CA VAL A 37 2.38 15.31 8.99
C VAL A 37 1.96 13.84 9.18
N ALA A 38 0.66 13.53 9.03
CA ALA A 38 0.15 12.18 9.33
C ALA A 38 0.49 11.14 8.25
N SER A 39 0.68 11.56 7.00
CA SER A 39 1.03 10.68 5.88
C SER A 39 2.52 10.34 5.84
N GLN A 40 3.36 11.12 6.53
CA GLN A 40 4.83 11.00 6.46
C GLN A 40 5.43 10.07 7.54
N ALA A 41 4.66 9.63 8.53
CA ALA A 41 5.21 8.96 9.70
C ALA A 41 5.43 7.44 9.54
N ILE A 42 4.82 6.78 8.54
CA ILE A 42 4.76 5.31 8.51
C ILE A 42 5.98 4.66 7.82
N TRP A 43 6.75 5.32 6.95
CA TRP A 43 7.82 4.64 6.19
C TRP A 43 9.09 5.46 5.88
N LYS A 44 9.72 6.10 6.87
CA LYS A 44 11.09 6.63 6.71
C LYS A 44 12.15 5.50 6.81
N LEU A 45 12.11 4.53 5.90
CA LEU A 45 13.21 3.58 5.70
C LEU A 45 14.13 4.08 4.59
N GLY A 46 15.23 4.72 5.02
CA GLY A 46 16.46 4.95 4.25
C GLY A 46 16.29 5.52 2.85
N SER A 47 16.23 6.85 2.73
CA SER A 47 16.39 7.54 1.45
C SER A 47 17.85 7.41 0.99
N PRO A 48 18.15 6.80 -0.17
CA PRO A 48 19.46 6.93 -0.78
C PRO A 48 19.60 8.37 -1.26
N SER A 49 20.56 9.11 -0.70
CA SER A 49 20.93 10.44 -1.17
C SER A 49 21.65 10.32 -2.52
N ALA A 50 20.91 10.13 -3.60
CA ALA A 50 21.40 10.29 -4.96
C ALA A 50 20.64 11.46 -5.58
N SER A 51 21.34 12.57 -5.77
CA SER A 51 20.84 13.72 -6.54
C SER A 51 20.69 13.31 -8.00
N PHE A 52 19.54 12.72 -8.35
CA PHE A 52 19.14 12.51 -9.74
C PHE A 52 18.83 13.90 -10.32
N LYS A 53 19.72 14.42 -11.17
CA LYS A 53 19.63 15.79 -11.70
C LYS A 53 18.62 15.95 -12.84
N GLU A 54 18.13 14.85 -13.40
CA GLU A 54 17.10 14.87 -14.43
C GLU A 54 15.73 14.55 -13.82
N PRO A 55 14.67 15.31 -14.17
CA PRO A 55 13.32 14.95 -13.75
C PRO A 55 12.98 13.57 -14.29
N PHE A 56 12.55 12.68 -13.40
CA PHE A 56 12.08 11.36 -13.79
C PHE A 56 10.81 11.51 -14.65
N ASP A 57 10.83 10.98 -15.86
CA ASP A 57 9.69 10.99 -16.78
C ASP A 57 8.96 9.64 -16.74
N VAL A 58 7.71 9.67 -16.26
CA VAL A 58 6.86 8.48 -16.16
C VAL A 58 6.58 7.88 -17.53
N SER A 59 6.46 8.67 -18.59
CA SER A 59 6.23 8.15 -19.96
C SER A 59 7.39 7.33 -20.44
N ILE A 60 8.61 7.88 -20.36
CA ILE A 60 9.83 7.18 -20.77
C ILE A 60 9.98 5.90 -19.94
N TRP A 61 9.68 5.97 -18.64
CA TRP A 61 9.71 4.79 -17.79
C TRP A 61 8.68 3.73 -18.22
N VAL A 62 7.43 4.11 -18.48
CA VAL A 62 6.39 3.16 -18.95
C VAL A 62 6.79 2.54 -20.28
N ASP A 63 7.32 3.32 -21.23
CA ASP A 63 7.77 2.80 -22.53
C ASP A 63 8.88 1.77 -22.35
N ARG A 64 9.92 2.11 -21.59
CA ARG A 64 11.01 1.18 -21.25
C ARG A 64 10.53 -0.10 -20.59
N MET A 65 9.60 0.01 -19.64
CA MET A 65 9.06 -1.14 -18.91
C MET A 65 8.11 -2.00 -19.75
N THR A 66 7.54 -1.44 -20.82
CA THR A 66 6.63 -2.13 -21.75
C THR A 66 7.38 -2.77 -22.91
N GLU A 67 8.35 -2.05 -23.49
CA GLU A 67 9.24 -2.55 -24.55
C GLU A 67 10.17 -3.65 -24.05
N PHE A 68 10.48 -3.66 -22.75
CA PHE A 68 11.25 -4.71 -22.14
C PHE A 68 10.50 -6.06 -22.18
N SER A 69 10.73 -6.84 -23.23
CA SER A 69 10.21 -8.20 -23.38
C SER A 69 11.15 -9.21 -22.70
N PRO A 70 10.69 -9.96 -21.69
CA PRO A 70 11.48 -11.01 -21.05
C PRO A 70 11.86 -12.16 -21.99
N SER A 71 11.23 -12.28 -23.16
CA SER A 71 11.42 -13.41 -24.08
C SER A 71 12.74 -13.39 -24.86
N THR A 72 13.38 -12.22 -24.99
CA THR A 72 14.64 -12.06 -25.75
C THR A 72 15.87 -11.83 -24.88
N ALA A 73 15.68 -11.45 -23.62
CA ALA A 73 16.75 -11.27 -22.65
C ALA A 73 16.97 -12.55 -21.82
N SER A 74 18.22 -12.77 -21.38
CA SER A 74 18.44 -13.76 -20.32
C SER A 74 17.63 -13.36 -19.08
N ARG A 75 17.08 -14.34 -18.34
CA ARG A 75 16.29 -14.07 -17.13
C ARG A 75 17.05 -13.19 -16.11
N GLN A 76 18.36 -13.34 -16.04
CA GLN A 76 19.21 -12.54 -15.14
C GLN A 76 19.33 -11.09 -15.60
N THR A 77 19.57 -10.85 -16.89
CA THR A 77 19.59 -9.50 -17.49
C THR A 77 18.23 -8.83 -17.30
N ALA A 78 17.15 -9.58 -17.50
CA ALA A 78 15.79 -9.08 -17.35
C ALA A 78 15.46 -8.59 -15.94
N ASN A 79 15.78 -9.40 -14.94
CA ASN A 79 15.56 -9.03 -13.55
C ASN A 79 16.42 -7.81 -13.17
N SER A 80 17.66 -7.73 -13.65
CA SER A 80 18.56 -6.61 -13.34
C SER A 80 18.06 -5.26 -13.90
N PHE A 81 17.49 -5.28 -15.11
CA PHE A 81 16.92 -4.08 -15.73
C PHE A 81 15.66 -3.62 -14.98
N ALA A 82 14.71 -4.52 -14.73
CA ALA A 82 13.48 -4.19 -14.04
C ALA A 82 13.75 -3.63 -12.64
N LEU A 83 14.67 -4.23 -11.89
CA LEU A 83 15.10 -3.73 -10.58
C LEU A 83 15.65 -2.31 -10.65
N ALA A 84 16.53 -2.02 -11.62
CA ALA A 84 17.11 -0.69 -11.77
C ALA A 84 16.04 0.37 -12.11
N GLU A 85 15.12 0.06 -13.01
CA GLU A 85 14.05 1.00 -13.40
C GLU A 85 13.03 1.21 -12.27
N ILE A 86 12.66 0.16 -11.51
CA ILE A 86 11.78 0.30 -10.34
C ILE A 86 12.48 1.12 -9.25
N ALA A 87 13.78 0.93 -9.02
CA ALA A 87 14.53 1.72 -8.05
C ALA A 87 14.59 3.21 -8.43
N LYS A 88 14.74 3.53 -9.73
CA LYS A 88 14.67 4.93 -10.22
C LYS A 88 13.31 5.55 -9.94
N LEU A 89 12.22 4.84 -10.24
CA LEU A 89 10.87 5.30 -9.93
C LEU A 89 10.67 5.48 -8.43
N ARG A 90 11.11 4.51 -7.61
CA ARG A 90 11.03 4.60 -6.15
C ARG A 90 11.71 5.86 -5.64
N ALA A 91 12.91 6.17 -6.16
CA ALA A 91 13.64 7.38 -5.79
C ALA A 91 12.88 8.65 -6.22
N SER A 92 12.25 8.65 -7.39
CA SER A 92 11.50 9.80 -7.89
C SER A 92 10.17 10.04 -7.20
N VAL A 93 9.64 9.07 -6.47
CA VAL A 93 8.39 9.20 -5.67
C VAL A 93 8.67 9.10 -4.17
N ALA A 94 9.90 9.44 -3.74
CA ALA A 94 10.31 9.38 -2.34
C ALA A 94 9.83 10.57 -1.50
N ASP A 95 9.49 11.69 -2.14
CA ASP A 95 8.98 12.90 -1.50
C ASP A 95 7.64 13.35 -2.11
N GLU A 96 7.03 14.35 -1.47
CA GLU A 96 5.71 14.84 -1.84
C GLU A 96 5.67 15.47 -3.24
N GLN A 97 6.74 16.16 -3.65
CA GLN A 97 6.81 16.75 -4.98
C GLN A 97 6.81 15.67 -6.05
N GLY A 98 7.62 14.63 -5.87
CA GLY A 98 7.69 13.48 -6.76
C GLY A 98 6.39 12.68 -6.83
N ILE A 99 5.74 12.47 -5.68
CA ILE A 99 4.43 11.83 -5.59
C ILE A 99 3.37 12.63 -6.36
N ASN A 100 3.32 13.94 -6.16
CA ASN A 100 2.35 14.80 -6.83
C ASN A 100 2.60 14.85 -8.34
N ALA A 101 3.87 14.96 -8.77
CA ALA A 101 4.25 14.90 -10.18
C ALA A 101 3.81 13.58 -10.84
N PHE A 102 3.99 12.44 -10.15
CA PHE A 102 3.50 11.15 -10.62
C PHE A 102 1.97 11.13 -10.73
N ARG A 103 1.26 11.59 -9.69
CA ARG A 103 -0.20 11.51 -9.61
C ARG A 103 -0.92 12.36 -10.64
N ILE A 104 -0.33 13.44 -11.13
CA ILE A 104 -0.92 14.26 -12.21
C ILE A 104 -0.51 13.81 -13.61
N HIS A 105 0.38 12.83 -13.73
CA HIS A 105 0.89 12.39 -15.02
C HIS A 105 -0.17 11.59 -15.81
N SER A 106 -0.27 11.87 -17.11
CA SER A 106 -1.20 11.21 -18.04
C SER A 106 -1.11 9.68 -18.12
N ARG A 107 0.07 9.09 -17.85
CA ARG A 107 0.34 7.64 -17.94
C ARG A 107 0.46 6.96 -16.58
N ARG A 108 -0.03 7.63 -15.52
CA ARG A 108 0.01 7.10 -14.15
C ARG A 108 -0.70 5.75 -14.02
N ASP A 109 -1.75 5.53 -14.80
CA ASP A 109 -2.56 4.31 -14.75
C ASP A 109 -1.77 3.10 -15.27
N GLU A 110 -1.10 3.25 -16.42
CA GLU A 110 -0.19 2.26 -16.97
C GLU A 110 0.96 2.00 -15.99
N ALA A 111 1.51 3.06 -15.41
CA ALA A 111 2.60 2.93 -14.46
C ALA A 111 2.20 2.16 -13.19
N VAL A 112 1.03 2.45 -12.63
CA VAL A 112 0.46 1.72 -11.49
C VAL A 112 0.23 0.25 -11.86
N LYS A 113 -0.32 -0.06 -13.04
CA LYS A 113 -0.50 -1.45 -13.49
C LYS A 113 0.82 -2.21 -13.56
N ILE A 114 1.89 -1.58 -14.07
CA ILE A 114 3.23 -2.16 -14.12
C ILE A 114 3.74 -2.41 -12.69
N LEU A 115 3.66 -1.41 -11.82
CA LEU A 115 4.07 -1.56 -10.42
C LEU A 115 3.30 -2.68 -9.70
N VAL A 116 1.99 -2.80 -9.91
CA VAL A 116 1.15 -3.87 -9.33
C VAL A 116 1.63 -5.26 -9.77
N ARG A 117 2.04 -5.41 -11.05
CA ARG A 117 2.64 -6.66 -11.55
C ARG A 117 3.91 -7.01 -10.78
N PHE A 118 4.82 -6.05 -10.59
CA PHE A 118 6.08 -6.28 -9.87
C PHE A 118 5.90 -6.47 -8.36
N ALA A 119 4.97 -5.75 -7.74
CA ALA A 119 4.59 -5.95 -6.34
C ALA A 119 3.94 -7.32 -6.08
N SER A 120 3.53 -8.03 -7.15
CA SER A 120 3.07 -9.42 -7.10
C SER A 120 4.16 -10.44 -7.48
N SER A 121 5.37 -9.99 -7.82
CA SER A 121 6.46 -10.86 -8.32
C SER A 121 6.98 -11.80 -7.22
N PRO A 122 7.38 -13.04 -7.56
CA PRO A 122 8.09 -13.91 -6.62
C PRO A 122 9.48 -13.36 -6.24
N VAL A 123 10.07 -12.49 -7.07
CA VAL A 123 11.38 -11.87 -6.83
C VAL A 123 11.26 -10.82 -5.73
N ARG A 124 11.87 -11.08 -4.56
CA ARG A 124 11.75 -10.23 -3.37
C ARG A 124 12.13 -8.77 -3.60
N ALA A 125 13.22 -8.51 -4.32
CA ALA A 125 13.73 -7.16 -4.53
C ALA A 125 12.74 -6.32 -5.38
N GLU A 126 12.25 -6.89 -6.48
CA GLU A 126 11.23 -6.24 -7.33
C GLU A 126 9.97 -5.96 -6.53
N ARG A 127 9.56 -6.96 -5.74
CA ARG A 127 8.35 -6.92 -4.94
C ARG A 127 8.38 -5.77 -3.94
N LEU A 128 9.46 -5.63 -3.17
CA LEU A 128 9.55 -4.61 -2.11
C LEU A 128 9.59 -3.19 -2.68
N ASP A 129 10.43 -2.93 -3.69
CA ASP A 129 10.56 -1.58 -4.24
C ASP A 129 9.28 -1.13 -4.97
N ALA A 130 8.60 -2.05 -5.66
CA ALA A 130 7.32 -1.77 -6.28
C ALA A 130 6.23 -1.52 -5.23
N THR A 131 6.17 -2.30 -4.15
CA THR A 131 5.21 -2.06 -3.05
C THR A 131 5.40 -0.70 -2.39
N ILE A 132 6.64 -0.29 -2.12
CA ILE A 132 6.95 1.02 -1.54
C ILE A 132 6.51 2.13 -2.50
N SER A 133 6.82 2.00 -3.79
CA SER A 133 6.40 2.97 -4.80
C SER A 133 4.88 3.09 -4.86
N LEU A 134 4.16 1.95 -4.89
CA LEU A 134 2.69 1.93 -4.87
C LEU A 134 2.11 2.58 -3.62
N ALA A 135 2.68 2.34 -2.44
CA ALA A 135 2.19 2.94 -1.20
C ALA A 135 2.24 4.48 -1.23
N ASN A 136 3.18 5.04 -1.99
CA ASN A 136 3.31 6.49 -2.17
C ASN A 136 2.38 7.03 -3.25
N VAL A 137 2.21 6.32 -4.38
CA VAL A 137 1.52 6.87 -5.54
C VAL A 137 0.04 6.49 -5.65
N VAL A 138 -0.37 5.33 -5.15
CA VAL A 138 -1.75 4.86 -5.24
C VAL A 138 -2.65 5.77 -4.40
N ASP A 139 -3.85 6.02 -4.93
CA ASP A 139 -4.89 6.84 -4.30
C ASP A 139 -6.28 6.27 -4.64
N ASN A 140 -7.35 6.98 -4.24
CA ASN A 140 -8.73 6.57 -4.52
C ASN A 140 -9.03 6.41 -6.02
N THR A 141 -8.30 7.09 -6.89
CA THR A 141 -8.53 7.04 -8.35
C THR A 141 -7.84 5.86 -9.02
N THR A 142 -6.83 5.26 -8.40
CA THR A 142 -5.99 4.20 -9.01
C THR A 142 -6.00 2.88 -8.23
N LEU A 143 -6.56 2.87 -7.02
CA LEU A 143 -6.64 1.69 -6.14
C LEU A 143 -7.28 0.46 -6.83
N CYS A 144 -8.21 0.67 -7.75
CA CYS A 144 -8.88 -0.42 -8.46
C CYS A 144 -7.93 -1.36 -9.21
N TYR A 145 -6.75 -0.89 -9.64
CA TYR A 145 -5.75 -1.76 -10.26
C TYR A 145 -5.11 -2.73 -9.26
N VAL A 146 -4.89 -2.28 -8.03
CA VAL A 146 -4.39 -3.12 -6.92
C VAL A 146 -5.46 -4.16 -6.56
N LEU A 147 -6.71 -3.73 -6.39
CA LEU A 147 -7.83 -4.62 -6.06
C LEU A 147 -8.12 -5.63 -7.16
N SER A 148 -8.11 -5.20 -8.43
CA SER A 148 -8.26 -6.09 -9.60
C SER A 148 -7.18 -7.18 -9.61
N ARG A 149 -5.92 -6.82 -9.32
CA ARG A 149 -4.84 -7.82 -9.23
C ARG A 149 -5.03 -8.77 -8.06
N LEU A 150 -5.42 -8.27 -6.89
CA LEU A 150 -5.71 -9.08 -5.71
C LEU A 150 -6.87 -10.06 -5.95
N ALA A 151 -7.89 -9.64 -6.69
CA ALA A 151 -9.05 -10.46 -7.06
C ALA A 151 -8.79 -11.46 -8.20
N LYS A 152 -7.70 -11.29 -8.96
CA LYS A 152 -7.19 -12.26 -9.93
C LYS A 152 -6.22 -13.20 -9.20
N THR A 153 -6.73 -14.33 -8.73
CA THR A 153 -5.96 -15.38 -8.03
C THR A 153 -4.75 -15.89 -8.79
N ASP A 154 -4.82 -15.83 -10.11
CA ASP A 154 -3.89 -16.54 -10.95
C ASP A 154 -2.52 -15.84 -10.89
N ASN A 155 -1.52 -16.61 -10.44
CA ASN A 155 -0.12 -16.21 -10.38
C ASN A 155 0.20 -15.09 -9.37
N ILE A 156 -0.46 -15.06 -8.19
CA ILE A 156 -0.01 -14.27 -7.04
C ILE A 156 0.30 -15.19 -5.86
N ASP A 157 1.55 -15.19 -5.39
CA ASP A 157 1.93 -15.94 -4.20
C ASP A 157 1.47 -15.22 -2.91
N VAL A 158 1.59 -15.89 -1.77
CA VAL A 158 1.17 -15.35 -0.46
C VAL A 158 1.89 -14.03 -0.14
N ASN A 159 3.16 -13.89 -0.51
CA ASN A 159 3.95 -12.69 -0.23
C ASN A 159 3.53 -11.51 -1.11
N GLY A 160 3.25 -11.75 -2.39
CA GLY A 160 2.71 -10.76 -3.31
C GLY A 160 1.35 -10.27 -2.85
N ARG A 161 0.48 -11.19 -2.40
CA ARG A 161 -0.84 -10.86 -1.86
C ARG A 161 -0.72 -10.00 -0.60
N PHE A 162 0.14 -10.39 0.34
CA PHE A 162 0.41 -9.62 1.54
C PHE A 162 0.91 -8.20 1.22
N ASN A 163 1.85 -8.06 0.29
CA ASN A 163 2.40 -6.78 -0.11
C ASN A 163 1.36 -5.84 -0.75
N LEU A 164 0.52 -6.35 -1.65
CA LEU A 164 -0.56 -5.55 -2.22
C LEU A 164 -1.59 -5.14 -1.17
N LEU A 165 -1.91 -6.02 -0.21
CA LEU A 165 -2.79 -5.67 0.91
C LEU A 165 -2.19 -4.58 1.81
N GLN A 166 -0.87 -4.46 1.93
CA GLN A 166 -0.26 -3.34 2.65
C GLN A 166 -0.53 -2.00 1.96
N VAL A 167 -0.54 -1.98 0.62
CA VAL A 167 -0.93 -0.79 -0.15
C VAL A 167 -2.40 -0.47 0.10
N VAL A 168 -3.28 -1.48 0.06
CA VAL A 168 -4.71 -1.32 0.37
C VAL A 168 -4.90 -0.73 1.76
N ARG A 169 -4.21 -1.28 2.78
CA ARG A 169 -4.24 -0.77 4.16
C ARG A 169 -3.90 0.70 4.27
N GLY A 170 -2.90 1.18 3.52
CA GLY A 170 -2.57 2.61 3.46
C GLY A 170 -3.74 3.45 2.96
N VAL A 171 -4.34 3.04 1.83
CA VAL A 171 -5.45 3.76 1.20
C VAL A 171 -6.73 3.69 2.03
N SER A 172 -6.97 2.58 2.75
CA SER A 172 -8.14 2.41 3.63
C SER A 172 -8.28 3.52 4.66
N THR A 173 -7.21 4.19 5.06
CA THR A 173 -7.26 5.29 6.04
C THR A 173 -7.98 6.55 5.51
N TYR A 174 -8.14 6.69 4.19
CA TYR A 174 -8.79 7.82 3.53
C TYR A 174 -9.67 7.37 2.34
N ALA A 175 -10.09 6.11 2.32
CA ALA A 175 -10.86 5.54 1.21
C ALA A 175 -12.24 6.20 1.07
N PHE A 176 -12.59 6.52 -0.18
CA PHE A 176 -13.92 7.00 -0.57
C PHE A 176 -14.97 5.89 -0.42
N GLN A 177 -16.25 6.26 -0.48
CA GLN A 177 -17.36 5.33 -0.26
C GLN A 177 -17.31 4.12 -1.18
N GLU A 178 -17.11 4.32 -2.48
CA GLU A 178 -17.09 3.25 -3.47
C GLU A 178 -15.83 2.39 -3.32
N ASN A 179 -14.69 3.01 -3.01
CA ASN A 179 -13.44 2.30 -2.74
C ASN A 179 -13.57 1.39 -1.51
N GLU A 180 -14.26 1.80 -0.45
CA GLU A 180 -14.54 0.92 0.69
C GLU A 180 -15.34 -0.31 0.30
N VAL A 181 -16.42 -0.12 -0.45
CA VAL A 181 -17.26 -1.24 -0.92
C VAL A 181 -16.40 -2.21 -1.74
N TRP A 182 -15.58 -1.71 -2.66
CA TRP A 182 -14.70 -2.54 -3.48
C TRP A 182 -13.62 -3.25 -2.66
N ILE A 183 -13.04 -2.59 -1.65
CA ILE A 183 -12.06 -3.22 -0.74
C ILE A 183 -12.73 -4.37 0.02
N LEU A 184 -13.90 -4.15 0.62
CA LEU A 184 -14.61 -5.18 1.39
C LEU A 184 -14.99 -6.38 0.52
N GLN A 185 -15.51 -6.15 -0.69
CA GLN A 185 -15.80 -7.22 -1.63
C GLN A 185 -14.54 -8.00 -2.06
N THR A 186 -13.44 -7.29 -2.27
CA THR A 186 -12.15 -7.90 -2.63
C THR A 186 -11.63 -8.75 -1.46
N ASN A 187 -11.70 -8.26 -0.23
CA ASN A 187 -11.34 -9.00 0.98
C ASN A 187 -12.16 -10.29 1.11
N LEU A 188 -13.49 -10.20 0.99
CA LEU A 188 -14.38 -11.37 1.04
C LEU A 188 -14.03 -12.42 -0.02
N LYS A 189 -13.64 -11.97 -1.23
CA LYS A 189 -13.19 -12.87 -2.30
C LYS A 189 -11.88 -13.56 -1.93
N ILE A 190 -10.89 -12.79 -1.47
CA ILE A 190 -9.59 -13.31 -1.03
C ILE A 190 -9.77 -14.32 0.11
N GLU A 191 -10.59 -14.02 1.12
CA GLU A 191 -10.78 -14.91 2.27
C GLU A 191 -11.33 -16.28 1.89
N LYS A 192 -12.27 -16.32 0.93
CA LYS A 192 -12.81 -17.58 0.39
C LYS A 192 -11.70 -18.45 -0.21
N GLU A 193 -10.77 -17.83 -0.92
CA GLU A 193 -9.65 -18.51 -1.60
C GLU A 193 -8.54 -18.92 -0.63
N LEU A 194 -8.31 -18.15 0.44
CA LEU A 194 -7.27 -18.43 1.41
C LEU A 194 -7.55 -19.70 2.22
N ASN A 195 -8.79 -20.17 2.31
CA ASN A 195 -9.16 -21.37 3.07
C ASN A 195 -8.41 -22.65 2.62
N GLU A 196 -7.84 -22.65 1.42
CA GLU A 196 -7.13 -23.79 0.84
C GLU A 196 -5.60 -23.66 0.91
N GLN A 197 -5.07 -22.55 1.45
CA GLN A 197 -3.64 -22.22 1.40
C GLN A 197 -2.95 -22.34 2.77
N LYS A 198 -1.63 -22.63 2.76
CA LYS A 198 -0.77 -22.60 3.95
C LYS A 198 -0.27 -21.18 4.23
N ASP A 199 0.15 -20.90 5.47
CA ASP A 199 0.79 -19.63 5.89
C ASP A 199 -0.04 -18.35 5.71
N ILE A 200 -1.38 -18.47 5.79
CA ILE A 200 -2.33 -17.38 5.55
C ILE A 200 -2.64 -16.51 6.78
N ALA A 201 -2.08 -16.83 7.96
CA ALA A 201 -2.44 -16.17 9.22
C ALA A 201 -2.16 -14.66 9.18
N LEU A 202 -0.99 -14.26 8.67
CA LEU A 202 -0.62 -12.84 8.53
C LEU A 202 -1.50 -12.11 7.51
N THR A 203 -1.84 -12.77 6.40
CA THR A 203 -2.73 -12.20 5.38
C THR A 203 -4.14 -11.98 5.93
N ARG A 204 -4.68 -12.94 6.71
CA ARG A 204 -5.98 -12.79 7.38
C ARG A 204 -5.96 -11.69 8.44
N GLN A 205 -4.91 -11.61 9.24
CA GLN A 205 -4.75 -10.51 10.19
C GLN A 205 -4.77 -9.16 9.47
N LEU A 206 -4.06 -9.05 8.35
CA LEU A 206 -4.01 -7.81 7.57
C LEU A 206 -5.37 -7.43 6.97
N ILE A 207 -6.16 -8.41 6.51
CA ILE A 207 -7.55 -8.19 6.07
C ILE A 207 -8.41 -7.64 7.21
N SER A 208 -8.34 -8.26 8.39
CA SER A 208 -9.07 -7.80 9.58
C SER A 208 -8.67 -6.38 9.99
N GLU A 209 -7.37 -6.04 9.93
CA GLU A 209 -6.89 -4.67 10.18
C GLU A 209 -7.46 -3.66 9.18
N ILE A 210 -7.51 -4.02 7.89
CA ILE A 210 -8.10 -3.19 6.83
C ILE A 210 -9.58 -2.91 7.13
N GLU A 211 -10.35 -3.94 7.48
CA GLU A 211 -11.77 -3.80 7.82
C GLU A 211 -11.98 -2.93 9.06
N GLN A 212 -11.14 -3.10 10.08
CA GLN A 212 -11.18 -2.26 11.27
C GLN A 212 -10.89 -0.78 10.93
N ILE A 213 -9.89 -0.51 10.10
CA ILE A 213 -9.58 0.85 9.62
C ILE A 213 -10.78 1.41 8.86
N LEU A 214 -11.39 0.64 7.96
CA LEU A 214 -12.55 1.09 7.20
C LEU A 214 -13.72 1.44 8.15
N SER A 215 -14.02 0.59 9.14
CA SER A 215 -15.11 0.84 10.09
C SER A 215 -14.91 2.07 10.98
N SER A 216 -13.66 2.45 11.26
CA SER A 216 -13.30 3.48 12.24
C SER A 216 -12.82 4.79 11.62
N ARG A 217 -12.57 4.83 10.30
CA ARG A 217 -12.09 6.03 9.62
C ARG A 217 -13.16 7.11 9.55
N TRP A 218 -12.72 8.35 9.71
CA TRP A 218 -13.53 9.54 9.45
C TRP A 218 -13.22 10.19 8.08
N ARG A 219 -11.99 10.03 7.56
CA ARG A 219 -11.57 10.62 6.28
C ARG A 219 -12.11 9.83 5.10
N GLY A 220 -12.51 10.54 4.04
CA GLY A 220 -13.00 9.96 2.78
C GLY A 220 -14.40 9.34 2.88
N ARG A 221 -14.93 9.10 4.08
CA ARG A 221 -16.22 8.40 4.30
C ARG A 221 -17.41 9.11 3.67
N GLU A 222 -17.39 10.44 3.59
CA GLU A 222 -18.46 11.24 2.97
C GLU A 222 -18.13 11.62 1.52
N GLN A 223 -16.92 11.28 1.05
CA GLN A 223 -16.47 11.58 -0.30
C GLN A 223 -16.83 10.43 -1.24
N SER A 224 -17.29 10.79 -2.43
CA SER A 224 -17.66 9.85 -3.48
C SER A 224 -16.70 10.02 -4.66
N LEU A 225 -16.16 8.90 -5.14
CA LEU A 225 -15.31 8.89 -6.33
C LEU A 225 -16.12 9.27 -7.57
N ALA A 226 -17.38 8.85 -7.64
CA ALA A 226 -18.27 9.21 -8.74
C ALA A 226 -18.47 10.73 -8.84
N ASN A 227 -18.60 11.42 -7.71
CA ASN A 227 -18.74 12.88 -7.67
C ASN A 227 -17.40 13.61 -7.85
N PHE A 228 -16.31 13.06 -7.29
CA PHE A 228 -14.98 13.66 -7.36
C PHE A 228 -14.36 13.55 -8.75
N ASN A 229 -14.46 12.38 -9.38
CA ASN A 229 -13.92 12.12 -10.72
C ASN A 229 -14.69 10.97 -11.39
N LYS A 230 -15.79 11.32 -12.09
CA LYS A 230 -16.66 10.35 -12.77
C LYS A 230 -15.90 9.45 -13.75
N THR A 231 -14.96 9.99 -14.50
CA THR A 231 -14.17 9.20 -15.47
C THR A 231 -13.37 8.11 -14.78
N MET A 232 -12.71 8.42 -13.66
CA MET A 232 -11.97 7.41 -12.90
C MET A 232 -12.90 6.43 -12.19
N TYR A 233 -14.06 6.87 -11.69
CA TYR A 233 -15.09 5.98 -11.15
C TYR A 233 -15.54 4.95 -12.20
N ASP A 234 -15.93 5.40 -13.40
CA ASP A 234 -16.39 4.52 -14.47
C ASP A 234 -15.29 3.52 -14.88
N LYS A 235 -14.04 4.00 -15.00
CA LYS A 235 -12.87 3.19 -15.36
C LYS A 235 -12.58 2.13 -14.29
N CYS A 236 -12.57 2.52 -13.02
CA CYS A 236 -12.35 1.60 -11.92
C CYS A 236 -13.49 0.58 -11.79
N GLY A 237 -14.74 1.02 -11.93
CA GLY A 237 -15.89 0.11 -11.95
C GLY A 237 -15.79 -0.91 -13.09
N ALA A 238 -15.33 -0.52 -14.28
CA ALA A 238 -15.13 -1.46 -15.39
C ALA A 238 -14.00 -2.47 -15.11
N GLU A 239 -12.86 -2.01 -14.59
CA GLU A 239 -11.73 -2.86 -14.21
C GLU A 239 -12.13 -3.90 -13.13
N LEU A 240 -12.93 -3.50 -12.15
CA LEU A 240 -13.38 -4.36 -11.06
C LEU A 240 -14.51 -5.32 -11.46
N ARG A 241 -15.46 -4.88 -12.29
CA ARG A 241 -16.48 -5.77 -12.84
C ARG A 241 -15.89 -6.91 -13.65
N ALA A 242 -14.79 -6.67 -14.36
CA ALA A 242 -14.07 -7.69 -15.12
C ALA A 242 -13.48 -8.82 -14.24
N VAL A 243 -13.40 -8.62 -12.92
CA VAL A 243 -12.93 -9.62 -11.95
C VAL A 243 -14.01 -10.06 -10.94
N GLY A 244 -15.27 -9.68 -11.19
CA GLY A 244 -16.41 -10.06 -10.36
C GLY A 244 -16.58 -9.23 -9.08
N ILE A 245 -16.05 -8.00 -9.04
CA ILE A 245 -16.27 -7.01 -7.97
C ILE A 245 -17.23 -5.94 -8.50
N GLN A 246 -18.33 -5.64 -7.80
CA GLN A 246 -19.43 -4.80 -8.29
C GLN A 246 -19.74 -3.63 -7.36
#